data_AF-A0A4R7SUA6-F1
#
_entry.id   AF-A0A4R7SUA6-F1
#
_cell.length_a   1.000
_cell.length_b   1.000
_cell.length_c   1.000
_cell.angle_alpha   90.00
_cell.angle_beta   90.00
_cell.angle_gamma   90.00
#
_symmetry.space_group_name_H-M   'P 1'
#
loop_
_entity.id
_entity.type
_entity.pdbx_description
1 polymer ?
#
loop_
_entity_poly.entity_id
_entity_poly.type
_entity_poly.pdbx_seq_one_letter_code
_entity_poly.pdbx_strand_id
1 'polypeptide(L)'
;MRLLFPILLFLVLGQLQAQIRPLAQDYVALWESPNPRHIYGYTPGICRLDSGRLVATHEISSAGKPVGPDAQAVHEARILTSDDGGKTWIHRANFDMSFARPFVAGKSLYILGRSKKVGIIRSDDDGITWSDRVFLNDKGIWHQSACNVHFAKGNIYLVMEKHAPLRGIQSWQIGDLAPVLMRAKADSDLTDRKNWTFASELVFEDIWDADQSNYFGIPFHPVDRKKATFLVPPKGRSIAPLGWLETNVVEFTDPDHIWHDPHGKTFHLWMRAHTGLTNYAAIAQVKENDDGSMTTTLVKSPAGKTMLYVPCPGGQMRFHILWDEKTKLYWMLGSQSTDSMIRPDRMSPDRWGTPDNERHRLVLHFSKNMMDWCFAGLVCTGATPKESRHYASMCMDGEDLCILSRSGDEKAYSAHNGNVISFHRVKKFRSLVY
;
A
#
# COMPACT_ATOMS: atom_id res chain seq x y z
N MET A 1 1.37 -46.13 -64.71
CA MET A 1 1.77 -46.34 -63.30
C MET A 1 2.69 -45.20 -62.88
N ARG A 2 2.14 -44.15 -62.26
CA ARG A 2 2.89 -43.11 -61.53
C ARG A 2 2.04 -42.70 -60.33
N LEU A 3 2.45 -43.15 -59.16
CA LEU A 3 1.99 -42.64 -57.88
C LEU A 3 2.47 -41.19 -57.71
N LEU A 4 1.61 -40.31 -57.23
CA LEU A 4 2.00 -39.04 -56.63
C LEU A 4 1.18 -38.82 -55.35
N PHE A 5 1.91 -38.63 -54.26
CA PHE A 5 1.52 -38.55 -52.86
C PHE A 5 0.55 -37.40 -52.53
N PRO A 6 -0.30 -37.53 -51.49
CA PRO A 6 -1.01 -36.40 -50.92
C PRO A 6 -0.03 -35.53 -50.12
N ILE A 7 0.00 -34.23 -50.42
CA ILE A 7 0.71 -33.21 -49.64
C ILE A 7 -0.03 -33.06 -48.32
N LEU A 8 0.59 -33.52 -47.23
CA LEU A 8 0.14 -33.26 -45.87
C LEU A 8 0.44 -31.79 -45.55
N LEU A 9 -0.60 -30.96 -45.49
CA LEU A 9 -0.49 -29.57 -45.04
C LEU A 9 -0.28 -29.57 -43.52
N PHE A 10 0.97 -29.46 -43.06
CA PHE A 10 1.26 -29.20 -41.66
C PHE A 10 0.76 -27.80 -41.30
N LEU A 11 -0.37 -27.73 -40.58
CA LEU A 11 -0.78 -26.54 -39.84
C LEU A 11 0.27 -26.29 -38.74
N VAL A 12 1.20 -25.38 -39.02
CA VAL A 12 2.04 -24.78 -37.99
C VAL A 12 1.12 -23.90 -37.13
N LEU A 13 0.63 -24.47 -36.03
CA LEU A 13 0.08 -23.69 -34.92
C LEU A 13 1.24 -22.84 -34.38
N GLY A 14 1.38 -21.62 -34.92
CA GLY A 14 2.24 -20.62 -34.33
C GLY A 14 1.81 -20.42 -32.89
N GLN A 15 2.67 -20.79 -31.94
CA GLN A 15 2.54 -20.36 -30.56
C GLN A 15 2.58 -18.83 -30.58
N LEU A 16 1.40 -18.20 -30.54
CA LEU A 16 1.27 -16.82 -30.13
C LEU A 16 1.81 -16.76 -28.70
N GLN A 17 3.07 -16.39 -28.56
CA GLN A 17 3.64 -15.99 -27.29
C GLN A 17 2.81 -14.79 -26.84
N ALA A 18 1.84 -15.01 -25.96
CA ALA A 18 0.90 -13.99 -25.55
C ALA A 18 1.67 -12.85 -24.89
N GLN A 19 1.82 -11.74 -25.60
CA GLN A 19 2.38 -10.53 -25.03
C GLN A 19 1.46 -10.10 -23.88
N ILE A 20 2.02 -9.93 -22.68
CA ILE A 20 1.26 -9.46 -21.52
C ILE A 20 0.73 -8.07 -21.84
N ARG A 21 -0.59 -7.95 -22.02
CA ARG A 21 -1.28 -6.67 -22.18
C ARG A 21 -1.71 -6.17 -20.80
N PRO A 22 -1.54 -4.87 -20.49
CA PRO A 22 -2.02 -4.36 -19.22
C PRO A 22 -3.55 -4.47 -19.12
N LEU A 23 -4.05 -4.81 -17.94
CA LEU A 23 -5.46 -5.02 -17.63
C LEU A 23 -6.26 -3.71 -17.64
N ALA A 24 -5.61 -2.58 -17.36
CA ALA A 24 -6.21 -1.25 -17.28
C ALA A 24 -5.17 -0.15 -17.59
N GLN A 25 -4.58 -0.19 -18.79
CA GLN A 25 -3.55 0.79 -19.21
C GLN A 25 -4.12 2.22 -19.25
N ASP A 26 -5.29 2.38 -19.86
CA ASP A 26 -6.01 3.65 -19.91
C ASP A 26 -6.52 4.03 -18.52
N TYR A 27 -6.62 5.34 -18.28
CA TYR A 27 -7.04 5.85 -16.99
C TYR A 27 -7.84 7.15 -17.11
N VAL A 28 -8.60 7.44 -16.07
CA VAL A 28 -9.21 8.76 -15.85
C VAL A 28 -8.33 9.52 -14.87
N ALA A 29 -7.90 10.73 -15.21
CA ALA A 29 -7.15 11.57 -14.28
C ALA A 29 -8.11 12.12 -13.22
N LEU A 30 -7.94 11.69 -11.97
CA LEU A 30 -8.65 12.26 -10.82
C LEU A 30 -8.13 13.67 -10.52
N TRP A 31 -6.82 13.86 -10.74
CA TRP A 31 -6.13 15.12 -10.55
C TRP A 31 -4.86 15.16 -11.39
N GLU A 32 -4.55 16.33 -11.93
CA GLU A 32 -3.28 16.64 -12.58
C GLU A 32 -2.66 17.89 -11.94
N SER A 33 -1.33 17.87 -11.80
CA SER A 33 -0.62 18.98 -11.20
C SER A 33 -0.63 20.20 -12.12
N PRO A 34 -1.05 21.38 -11.64
CA PRO A 34 -0.92 22.62 -12.39
C PRO A 34 0.55 23.08 -12.48
N ASN A 35 1.43 22.53 -11.65
CA ASN A 35 2.87 22.81 -11.66
C ASN A 35 3.67 21.54 -11.30
N PRO A 36 3.87 20.62 -12.26
CA PRO A 36 4.53 19.33 -12.02
C PRO A 36 5.94 19.42 -11.44
N ARG A 37 6.62 20.58 -11.56
CA ARG A 37 7.95 20.81 -10.98
C ARG A 37 7.94 21.09 -9.48
N HIS A 38 6.80 21.50 -8.93
CA HIS A 38 6.73 22.02 -7.56
C HIS A 38 5.54 21.51 -6.76
N ILE A 39 4.49 20.96 -7.38
CA ILE A 39 3.31 20.44 -6.69
C ILE A 39 3.10 19.01 -7.14
N TYR A 40 3.00 18.09 -6.18
CA TYR A 40 2.92 16.66 -6.44
C TYR A 40 1.68 16.07 -5.80
N GLY A 41 1.14 15.03 -6.43
CA GLY A 41 0.11 14.19 -5.81
C GLY A 41 0.79 13.19 -4.86
N TYR A 42 0.10 12.82 -3.80
CA TYR A 42 0.53 11.82 -2.84
C TYR A 42 -0.57 10.77 -2.64
N THR A 43 -0.72 10.21 -1.44
CA THR A 43 -1.38 8.92 -1.19
C THR A 43 -2.86 8.96 -1.56
N PRO A 44 -3.30 8.22 -2.59
CA PRO A 44 -4.72 8.09 -2.87
C PRO A 44 -5.36 6.98 -2.03
N GLY A 45 -6.56 7.23 -1.51
CA GLY A 45 -7.45 6.23 -0.90
C GLY A 45 -8.75 6.11 -1.70
N ILE A 46 -9.34 4.92 -1.78
CA ILE A 46 -10.63 4.70 -2.44
C ILE A 46 -11.50 3.72 -1.65
N CYS A 47 -12.79 4.01 -1.57
CA CYS A 47 -13.81 3.06 -1.14
C CYS A 47 -15.07 3.19 -2.00
N ARG A 48 -15.94 2.19 -1.92
CA ARG A 48 -17.25 2.15 -2.57
C ARG A 48 -18.34 2.16 -1.50
N LEU A 49 -19.36 2.99 -1.67
CA LEU A 49 -20.55 3.02 -0.83
C LEU A 49 -21.58 1.98 -1.29
N ASP A 50 -22.55 1.66 -0.45
CA ASP A 50 -23.65 0.75 -0.80
C ASP A 50 -24.46 1.24 -2.00
N SER A 51 -24.61 2.57 -2.14
CA SER A 51 -25.25 3.23 -3.28
C SER A 51 -24.51 3.01 -4.61
N GLY A 52 -23.28 2.48 -4.59
CA GLY A 52 -22.40 2.33 -5.76
C GLY A 52 -21.52 3.54 -6.02
N ARG A 53 -21.73 4.65 -5.29
CA ARG A 53 -20.83 5.81 -5.32
C ARG A 53 -19.42 5.40 -4.93
N LEU A 54 -18.44 5.87 -5.69
CA LEU A 54 -17.02 5.79 -5.33
C LEU A 54 -16.62 7.05 -4.57
N VAL A 55 -15.84 6.89 -3.51
CA VAL A 55 -15.25 7.99 -2.74
C VAL A 55 -13.74 7.86 -2.81
N ALA A 56 -13.09 8.95 -3.18
CA ALA A 56 -11.64 9.06 -3.28
C ALA A 56 -11.10 10.11 -2.32
N THR A 57 -9.95 9.82 -1.74
CA THR A 57 -9.10 10.81 -1.06
C THR A 57 -7.76 10.89 -1.75
N HIS A 58 -7.15 12.07 -1.74
CA HIS A 58 -5.71 12.21 -1.98
C HIS A 58 -5.22 13.54 -1.40
N GLU A 59 -3.92 13.65 -1.17
CA GLU A 59 -3.28 14.93 -0.86
C GLU A 59 -2.34 15.42 -1.95
N ILE A 60 -2.16 16.74 -1.98
CA ILE A 60 -1.19 17.44 -2.81
C ILE A 60 -0.22 18.19 -1.92
N SER A 61 1.05 18.23 -2.29
CA SER A 61 2.02 19.04 -1.56
C SER A 61 3.15 19.55 -2.44
N SER A 62 3.72 20.69 -2.04
CA SER A 62 4.99 21.19 -2.56
C SER A 62 6.23 20.66 -1.84
N ALA A 63 6.07 19.56 -1.09
CA ALA A 63 7.14 18.92 -0.32
C ALA A 63 7.85 19.91 0.63
N GLY A 64 7.08 20.78 1.26
CA GLY A 64 7.57 21.79 2.20
C GLY A 64 8.29 22.98 1.55
N LYS A 65 8.32 23.08 0.21
CA LYS A 65 8.96 24.18 -0.50
C LYS A 65 7.94 25.27 -0.88
N PRO A 66 8.24 26.56 -0.68
CA PRO A 66 7.49 27.67 -1.26
C PRO A 66 7.28 27.49 -2.77
N VAL A 67 6.10 27.87 -3.27
CA VAL A 67 5.78 27.85 -4.71
C VAL A 67 5.59 29.28 -5.22
N GLY A 68 6.70 29.95 -5.54
CA GLY A 68 6.73 31.36 -5.93
C GLY A 68 7.49 32.24 -4.92
N PRO A 69 7.88 33.46 -5.32
CA PRO A 69 8.76 34.33 -4.53
C PRO A 69 8.20 34.74 -3.16
N ASP A 70 6.88 34.83 -3.00
CA ASP A 70 6.19 35.25 -1.76
C ASP A 70 5.22 34.20 -1.20
N ALA A 71 5.34 32.93 -1.62
CA ALA A 71 4.34 31.90 -1.35
C ALA A 71 4.67 31.00 -0.15
N GLN A 72 3.64 30.42 0.47
CA GLN A 72 3.79 29.34 1.43
C GLN A 72 3.90 27.98 0.74
N ALA A 73 4.36 26.96 1.47
CA ALA A 73 4.29 25.59 1.00
C ALA A 73 2.82 25.16 0.83
N VAL A 74 2.54 24.44 -0.24
CA VAL A 74 1.22 23.87 -0.51
C VAL A 74 1.10 22.55 0.24
N HIS A 75 0.00 22.38 0.97
CA HIS A 75 -0.46 21.10 1.47
C HIS A 75 -1.98 21.13 1.58
N GLU A 76 -2.65 20.25 0.82
CA GLU A 76 -4.12 20.18 0.79
C GLU A 76 -4.54 18.74 0.55
N ALA A 77 -5.47 18.23 1.35
CA ALA A 77 -6.10 16.95 1.11
C ALA A 77 -7.54 17.13 0.62
N ARG A 78 -7.96 16.26 -0.30
CA ARG A 78 -9.16 16.41 -1.10
C ARG A 78 -10.04 15.18 -1.02
N ILE A 79 -11.34 15.41 -1.00
CA ILE A 79 -12.38 14.38 -1.06
C ILE A 79 -13.08 14.53 -2.41
N LEU A 80 -13.16 13.45 -3.16
CA LEU A 80 -13.86 13.40 -4.44
C LEU A 80 -14.85 12.24 -4.46
N THR A 81 -15.94 12.39 -5.20
CA THR A 81 -16.93 11.33 -5.40
C THR A 81 -17.21 11.10 -6.87
N SER A 82 -17.53 9.87 -7.25
CA SER A 82 -18.02 9.53 -8.57
C SER A 82 -19.30 8.69 -8.48
N ASP A 83 -20.31 9.09 -9.24
CA ASP A 83 -21.62 8.43 -9.34
C ASP A 83 -21.81 7.70 -10.68
N ASP A 84 -20.79 7.70 -11.56
CA ASP A 84 -20.85 7.16 -12.92
C ASP A 84 -19.82 6.06 -13.19
N GLY A 85 -19.33 5.42 -12.11
CA GLY A 85 -18.33 4.35 -12.18
C GLY A 85 -16.90 4.85 -12.39
N GLY A 86 -16.59 6.05 -11.92
CA GLY A 86 -15.25 6.64 -11.97
C GLY A 86 -14.91 7.33 -13.29
N LYS A 87 -15.91 7.62 -14.14
CA LYS A 87 -15.69 8.34 -15.41
C LYS A 87 -15.54 9.84 -15.16
N THR A 88 -16.34 10.39 -14.24
CA THR A 88 -16.23 11.77 -13.77
C THR A 88 -16.17 11.82 -12.26
N TRP A 89 -15.52 12.86 -11.73
CA TRP A 89 -15.27 13.03 -10.31
C TRP A 89 -15.61 14.45 -9.87
N ILE A 90 -16.37 14.54 -8.78
CA ILE A 90 -16.81 15.79 -8.18
C ILE A 90 -15.98 16.02 -6.93
N HIS A 91 -15.26 17.14 -6.86
CA HIS A 91 -14.64 17.60 -5.62
C HIS A 91 -15.71 17.99 -4.61
N ARG A 92 -15.65 17.41 -3.40
CA ARG A 92 -16.64 17.62 -2.33
C ARG A 92 -16.12 18.55 -1.25
N ALA A 93 -14.91 18.32 -0.79
CA ALA A 93 -14.34 19.07 0.32
C ALA A 93 -12.81 18.97 0.35
N ASN A 94 -12.21 19.94 1.04
CA ASN A 94 -10.83 19.87 1.49
C ASN A 94 -10.79 19.53 2.98
N PHE A 95 -9.72 18.88 3.41
CA PHE A 95 -9.50 18.55 4.83
C PHE A 95 -8.00 18.60 5.18
N ASP A 96 -7.71 18.67 6.48
CA ASP A 96 -6.35 18.86 7.01
C ASP A 96 -5.80 17.55 7.60
N MET A 97 -5.63 16.53 6.77
CA MET A 97 -4.91 15.30 7.13
C MET A 97 -4.15 14.78 5.91
N SER A 98 -3.03 14.09 6.12
CA SER A 98 -2.28 13.40 5.06
C SER A 98 -2.47 11.89 5.16
N PHE A 99 -2.21 11.18 4.06
CA PHE A 99 -2.18 9.71 4.02
C PHE A 99 -3.51 9.07 4.44
N ALA A 100 -4.60 9.75 4.12
CA ALA A 100 -5.92 9.42 4.64
C ALA A 100 -6.62 8.38 3.77
N ARG A 101 -7.32 7.45 4.40
CA ARG A 101 -8.12 6.41 3.74
C ARG A 101 -9.61 6.62 4.01
N PRO A 102 -10.48 6.57 2.98
CA PRO A 102 -11.91 6.52 3.17
C PRO A 102 -12.35 5.07 3.42
N PHE A 103 -13.34 4.86 4.29
CA PHE A 103 -13.96 3.55 4.50
C PHE A 103 -15.36 3.71 5.09
N VAL A 104 -16.23 2.74 4.84
CA VAL A 104 -17.59 2.69 5.40
C VAL A 104 -17.59 1.79 6.63
N ALA A 105 -18.18 2.25 7.73
CA ALA A 105 -18.41 1.43 8.91
C ALA A 105 -19.81 1.71 9.45
N GLY A 106 -20.61 0.66 9.62
CA GLY A 106 -22.02 0.80 9.95
C GLY A 106 -22.75 1.53 8.84
N LYS A 107 -23.37 2.68 9.17
CA LYS A 107 -24.13 3.51 8.22
C LYS A 107 -23.37 4.77 7.78
N SER A 108 -22.15 4.95 8.25
CA SER A 108 -21.40 6.18 8.08
C SER A 108 -20.15 5.95 7.24
N LEU A 109 -19.78 6.99 6.50
CA LEU A 109 -18.52 7.08 5.80
C LEU A 109 -17.51 7.80 6.69
N TYR A 110 -16.31 7.25 6.80
CA TYR A 110 -15.22 7.83 7.57
C TYR A 110 -14.00 8.07 6.70
N ILE A 111 -13.22 9.09 7.04
CA ILE A 111 -11.86 9.27 6.54
C ILE A 111 -10.93 9.34 7.75
N LEU A 112 -9.95 8.44 7.80
CA LEU A 112 -8.93 8.41 8.85
C LEU A 112 -7.56 8.65 8.23
N GLY A 113 -6.79 9.56 8.80
CA GLY A 113 -5.45 9.92 8.34
C GLY A 113 -4.59 10.51 9.46
N ARG A 114 -3.52 11.21 9.10
CA ARG A 114 -2.62 11.85 10.08
C ARG A 114 -2.54 13.37 9.96
N SER A 115 -2.45 14.04 11.09
CA SER A 115 -1.93 15.41 11.22
C SER A 115 -1.00 15.46 12.44
N LYS A 116 0.14 14.76 12.33
CA LYS A 116 0.98 14.25 13.44
C LYS A 116 0.27 13.25 14.35
N LYS A 117 -0.98 13.50 14.74
CA LYS A 117 -1.87 12.58 15.45
C LYS A 117 -2.76 11.82 14.46
N VAL A 118 -3.41 10.76 14.91
CA VAL A 118 -4.46 10.05 14.18
C VAL A 118 -5.73 10.89 14.21
N GLY A 119 -6.15 11.38 13.05
CA GLY A 119 -7.38 12.16 12.89
C GLY A 119 -8.45 11.37 12.15
N ILE A 120 -9.71 11.66 12.47
CA ILE A 120 -10.87 11.07 11.78
C ILE A 120 -11.94 12.14 11.54
N ILE A 121 -12.60 12.06 10.39
CA ILE A 121 -13.83 12.81 10.04
C ILE A 121 -14.91 11.83 9.59
N ARG A 122 -16.17 12.22 9.75
CA ARG A 122 -17.35 11.39 9.42
C ARG A 122 -18.27 12.13 8.46
N SER A 123 -18.94 11.37 7.60
CA SER A 123 -20.08 11.80 6.79
C SER A 123 -21.23 10.80 6.95
N ASP A 124 -22.44 11.33 7.11
CA ASP A 124 -23.69 10.57 7.26
C ASP A 124 -24.63 10.74 6.04
N ASP A 125 -24.13 11.36 4.95
CA ASP A 125 -24.88 11.74 3.75
C ASP A 125 -24.12 11.41 2.45
N ASP A 126 -23.50 10.23 2.39
CA ASP A 126 -22.76 9.72 1.23
C ASP A 126 -21.60 10.64 0.78
N GLY A 127 -20.94 11.30 1.73
CA GLY A 127 -19.74 12.12 1.49
C GLY A 127 -20.04 13.55 1.01
N ILE A 128 -21.28 14.03 1.15
CA ILE A 128 -21.67 15.39 0.76
C ILE A 128 -21.22 16.40 1.82
N THR A 129 -21.50 16.14 3.09
CA THR A 129 -21.05 16.95 4.22
C THR A 129 -20.19 16.13 5.18
N TRP A 130 -19.34 16.83 5.94
CA TRP A 130 -18.33 16.22 6.81
C TRP A 130 -18.31 16.89 8.18
N SER A 131 -18.10 16.09 9.22
CA SER A 131 -17.87 16.56 10.58
C SER A 131 -16.53 17.30 10.70
N ASP A 132 -16.36 18.02 11.81
CA ASP A 132 -15.04 18.46 12.24
C ASP A 132 -14.11 17.26 12.49
N ARG A 133 -12.80 17.51 12.38
CA ARG A 133 -11.75 16.52 12.66
C ARG A 133 -11.65 16.26 14.16
N VAL A 134 -11.74 14.99 14.53
CA VAL A 134 -11.47 14.52 15.89
C VAL A 134 -10.14 13.76 15.91
N PHE A 135 -9.39 13.87 17.02
CA PHE A 135 -8.16 13.11 17.22
C PHE A 135 -8.41 11.87 18.09
N LEU A 136 -7.86 10.73 17.67
CA LEU A 136 -7.97 9.45 18.36
C LEU A 136 -6.78 9.17 19.30
N ASN A 137 -5.94 10.17 19.55
CA ASN A 137 -4.84 10.08 20.48
C ASN A 137 -4.36 11.46 20.94
N ASP A 138 -3.85 11.52 22.18
CA ASP A 138 -3.40 12.79 22.76
C ASP A 138 -1.95 13.13 22.40
N LYS A 139 -1.11 12.10 22.27
CA LYS A 139 0.35 12.22 22.12
C LYS A 139 0.91 11.34 21.00
N GLY A 140 2.16 11.61 20.64
CA GLY A 140 2.93 10.87 19.64
C GLY A 140 2.81 11.43 18.23
N ILE A 141 3.75 11.01 17.38
CA ILE A 141 3.74 11.27 15.94
C ILE A 141 3.40 9.95 15.25
N TRP A 142 2.41 9.98 14.38
CA TRP A 142 1.85 8.81 13.73
C TRP A 142 2.04 8.89 12.22
N HIS A 143 2.22 7.74 11.60
CA HIS A 143 2.50 7.50 10.20
C HIS A 143 1.53 6.44 9.67
N GLN A 144 1.25 6.51 8.36
CA GLN A 144 0.64 5.44 7.57
C GLN A 144 0.62 5.84 6.09
N SER A 145 0.07 4.96 5.25
CA SER A 145 -0.50 5.25 3.94
C SER A 145 -1.99 4.82 3.93
N ALA A 146 -2.67 4.85 2.79
CA ALA A 146 -4.06 4.40 2.65
C ALA A 146 -4.13 2.87 2.46
N CYS A 147 -3.69 2.11 3.46
CA CYS A 147 -3.77 0.64 3.47
C CYS A 147 -5.19 0.15 3.81
N ASN A 148 -5.39 -1.17 3.86
CA ASN A 148 -6.72 -1.75 4.01
C ASN A 148 -7.38 -1.47 5.38
N VAL A 149 -8.69 -1.73 5.43
CA VAL A 149 -9.49 -1.80 6.67
C VAL A 149 -10.11 -3.18 6.68
N HIS A 150 -9.85 -3.95 7.73
CA HIS A 150 -10.35 -5.31 7.88
C HIS A 150 -11.61 -5.31 8.75
N PHE A 151 -12.59 -6.14 8.39
CA PHE A 151 -13.85 -6.26 9.11
C PHE A 151 -13.98 -7.68 9.61
N ALA A 152 -14.15 -7.85 10.92
CA ALA A 152 -14.33 -9.16 11.53
C ALA A 152 -15.10 -9.03 12.84
N LYS A 153 -15.97 -9.99 13.13
CA LYS A 153 -16.66 -10.11 14.43
C LYS A 153 -17.39 -8.82 14.86
N GLY A 154 -18.00 -8.12 13.90
CA GLY A 154 -18.71 -6.85 14.13
C GLY A 154 -17.78 -5.65 14.44
N ASN A 155 -16.47 -5.79 14.27
CA ASN A 155 -15.49 -4.74 14.47
C ASN A 155 -14.79 -4.36 13.17
N ILE A 156 -14.25 -3.15 13.16
CA ILE A 156 -13.19 -2.74 12.24
C ILE A 156 -11.83 -2.96 12.88
N TYR A 157 -10.85 -3.27 12.03
CA TYR A 157 -9.45 -3.42 12.36
C TYR A 157 -8.62 -2.69 11.32
N LEU A 158 -7.81 -1.72 11.77
CA LEU A 158 -6.88 -1.00 10.92
C LEU A 158 -5.61 -0.66 11.69
N VAL A 159 -4.52 -0.37 11.00
CA VAL A 159 -3.24 -0.05 11.64
C VAL A 159 -2.88 1.41 11.39
N MET A 160 -2.43 2.07 12.45
CA MET A 160 -1.63 3.30 12.39
C MET A 160 -0.26 3.02 12.98
N GLU A 161 0.79 3.63 12.45
CA GLU A 161 2.17 3.39 12.87
C GLU A 161 2.65 4.54 13.73
N LYS A 162 3.08 4.27 14.96
CA LYS A 162 3.55 5.31 15.88
C LYS A 162 5.07 5.38 15.84
N HIS A 163 5.63 6.59 15.70
CA HIS A 163 7.04 6.79 15.97
C HIS A 163 7.34 6.62 17.45
N ALA A 164 8.28 5.73 17.75
CA ALA A 164 8.81 5.46 19.08
C ALA A 164 10.35 5.47 18.97
N PRO A 165 10.98 6.65 18.84
CA PRO A 165 12.41 6.76 18.59
C PRO A 165 13.23 6.20 19.76
N LEU A 166 14.10 5.23 19.48
CA LEU A 166 14.98 4.63 20.50
C LEU A 166 16.44 4.99 20.29
N ARG A 167 16.95 4.97 19.05
CA ARG A 167 18.37 5.25 18.77
C ARG A 167 18.64 6.59 18.10
N GLY A 168 17.58 7.35 17.80
CA GLY A 168 17.66 8.67 17.18
C GLY A 168 18.09 8.62 15.72
N ILE A 169 17.30 7.93 14.88
CA ILE A 169 17.51 7.90 13.42
C ILE A 169 17.47 9.34 12.87
N GLN A 170 18.52 9.69 12.13
CA GLN A 170 18.78 11.04 11.59
C GLN A 170 18.38 11.18 10.11
N SER A 171 17.87 10.12 9.50
CA SER A 171 17.39 10.08 8.12
C SER A 171 15.91 9.69 8.08
N TRP A 172 15.46 8.90 7.10
CA TRP A 172 14.06 8.46 7.05
C TRP A 172 13.76 7.50 8.22
N GLN A 173 12.88 7.94 9.11
CA GLN A 173 12.60 7.30 10.40
C GLN A 173 11.55 6.18 10.26
N ILE A 174 11.92 5.11 9.57
CA ILE A 174 11.07 3.91 9.43
C ILE A 174 11.48 2.77 10.37
N GLY A 175 12.71 2.81 10.88
CA GLY A 175 13.17 1.86 11.89
C GLY A 175 12.57 2.10 13.28
N ASP A 176 12.02 3.28 13.55
CA ASP A 176 11.41 3.61 14.85
C ASP A 176 9.88 3.47 14.85
N LEU A 177 9.30 2.93 13.78
CA LEU A 177 7.86 2.75 13.68
C LEU A 177 7.42 1.51 14.48
N ALA A 178 6.37 1.68 15.27
CA ALA A 178 5.59 0.60 15.86
C ALA A 178 4.22 0.50 15.17
N PRO A 179 3.88 -0.60 14.49
CA PRO A 179 2.55 -0.80 13.95
C PRO A 179 1.58 -1.07 15.11
N VAL A 180 0.53 -0.25 15.22
CA VAL A 180 -0.49 -0.39 16.27
C VAL A 180 -1.82 -0.75 15.61
N LEU A 181 -2.27 -1.99 15.81
CA LEU A 181 -3.61 -2.40 15.43
C LEU A 181 -4.63 -1.67 16.29
N MET A 182 -5.59 -1.03 15.64
CA MET A 182 -6.70 -0.32 16.23
C MET A 182 -8.00 -1.08 15.95
N ARG A 183 -8.80 -1.30 16.98
CA ARG A 183 -10.10 -1.96 16.91
C ARG A 183 -11.21 -1.06 17.43
N ALA A 184 -12.33 -1.02 16.74
CA ALA A 184 -13.58 -0.44 17.22
C ALA A 184 -14.78 -1.23 16.69
N LYS A 185 -15.92 -1.18 17.37
CA LYS A 185 -17.16 -1.76 16.85
C LYS A 185 -17.58 -1.02 15.58
N ALA A 186 -17.91 -1.75 14.53
CA ALA A 186 -18.20 -1.17 13.22
C ALA A 186 -19.48 -0.30 13.23
N ASP A 187 -20.42 -0.57 14.14
CA ASP A 187 -21.66 0.17 14.31
C ASP A 187 -21.60 1.27 15.38
N SER A 188 -20.42 1.51 15.97
CA SER A 188 -20.21 2.59 16.94
C SER A 188 -19.80 3.90 16.27
N ASP A 189 -19.90 5.01 17.01
CA ASP A 189 -19.36 6.28 16.54
C ASP A 189 -17.83 6.25 16.59
N LEU A 190 -17.20 6.10 15.42
CA LEU A 190 -15.75 6.01 15.33
C LEU A 190 -15.04 7.34 15.58
N THR A 191 -15.77 8.45 15.67
CA THR A 191 -15.20 9.72 16.11
C THR A 191 -14.99 9.79 17.63
N ASP A 192 -15.62 8.91 18.41
CA ASP A 192 -15.39 8.83 19.85
C ASP A 192 -14.20 7.93 20.17
N ARG A 193 -13.14 8.52 20.73
CA ARG A 193 -11.94 7.80 21.18
C ARG A 193 -12.26 6.64 22.13
N LYS A 194 -13.30 6.72 22.96
CA LYS A 194 -13.65 5.66 23.93
C LYS A 194 -14.05 4.35 23.26
N ASN A 195 -14.50 4.39 22.00
CA ASN A 195 -14.88 3.20 21.23
C ASN A 195 -13.67 2.44 20.68
N TRP A 196 -12.45 2.98 20.81
CA TRP A 196 -11.25 2.39 20.23
C TRP A 196 -10.35 1.69 21.25
N THR A 197 -9.92 0.48 20.91
CA THR A 197 -8.83 -0.25 21.58
C THR A 197 -7.58 -0.24 20.70
N PHE A 198 -6.41 -0.07 21.30
CA PHE A 198 -5.12 0.02 20.60
C PHE A 198 -4.23 -1.13 21.10
N ALA A 199 -3.53 -1.78 20.18
CA ALA A 199 -2.59 -2.85 20.51
C ALA A 199 -1.30 -2.31 21.15
N SER A 200 -0.55 -3.19 21.81
CA SER A 200 0.78 -2.86 22.31
C SER A 200 1.74 -2.48 21.18
N GLU A 201 2.71 -1.64 21.51
CA GLU A 201 3.75 -1.19 20.58
C GLU A 201 4.84 -2.28 20.46
N LEU A 202 5.27 -2.57 19.23
CA LEU A 202 6.46 -3.36 18.92
C LEU A 202 7.29 -2.54 17.94
N VAL A 203 8.45 -2.04 18.34
CA VAL A 203 9.27 -1.14 17.51
C VAL A 203 10.25 -1.95 16.69
N PHE A 204 10.41 -1.65 15.39
CA PHE A 204 11.37 -2.37 14.53
C PHE A 204 12.80 -2.36 15.09
N GLU A 205 13.21 -1.22 15.61
CA GLU A 205 14.49 -1.00 16.28
C GLU A 205 14.77 -2.01 17.41
N ASP A 206 13.76 -2.51 18.12
CA ASP A 206 13.95 -3.44 19.25
C ASP A 206 14.07 -4.90 18.83
N ILE A 207 13.62 -5.22 17.63
CA ILE A 207 13.49 -6.61 17.19
C ILE A 207 14.52 -7.00 16.12
N TRP A 208 15.06 -6.04 15.38
CA TRP A 208 15.98 -6.37 14.31
C TRP A 208 17.37 -6.70 14.87
N ASP A 209 17.75 -7.95 14.65
CA ASP A 209 19.08 -8.48 14.93
C ASP A 209 19.79 -8.81 13.62
N ALA A 210 20.97 -8.21 13.42
CA ALA A 210 21.76 -8.39 12.21
C ALA A 210 22.23 -9.83 12.07
N ASP A 211 22.57 -10.50 13.18
CA ASP A 211 23.14 -11.85 13.15
C ASP A 211 22.11 -12.90 12.71
N GLN A 212 20.81 -12.60 12.90
CA GLN A 212 19.71 -13.48 12.53
C GLN A 212 19.21 -13.25 11.10
N SER A 213 19.36 -12.04 10.54
CA SER A 213 18.91 -11.71 9.18
C SER A 213 19.94 -12.03 8.08
N ASN A 214 21.18 -12.33 8.46
CA ASN A 214 22.28 -12.63 7.54
C ASN A 214 22.01 -13.80 6.58
N TYR A 215 21.23 -14.81 6.99
CA TYR A 215 20.94 -15.99 6.16
C TYR A 215 20.13 -15.68 4.89
N PHE A 216 19.51 -14.50 4.81
CA PHE A 216 18.74 -14.04 3.65
C PHE A 216 19.41 -12.87 2.92
N GLY A 217 20.65 -12.52 3.30
CA GLY A 217 21.34 -11.35 2.75
C GLY A 217 20.67 -10.04 3.13
N ILE A 218 20.08 -9.95 4.33
CA ILE A 218 19.47 -8.72 4.87
C ILE A 218 20.35 -8.21 6.02
N PRO A 219 20.85 -6.96 5.96
CA PRO A 219 20.60 -5.95 4.93
C PRO A 219 21.31 -6.27 3.60
N PHE A 220 20.69 -5.92 2.47
CA PHE A 220 21.27 -6.22 1.15
C PHE A 220 22.47 -5.33 0.80
N HIS A 221 22.42 -4.08 1.25
CA HIS A 221 23.52 -3.14 1.15
C HIS A 221 24.09 -2.83 2.53
N PRO A 222 25.33 -2.34 2.64
CA PRO A 222 25.82 -1.76 3.89
C PRO A 222 24.88 -0.65 4.37
N VAL A 223 24.49 -0.71 5.64
CA VAL A 223 23.56 0.24 6.28
C VAL A 223 24.12 0.69 7.62
N ASP A 224 24.06 1.99 7.88
CA ASP A 224 24.24 2.55 9.21
C ASP A 224 22.91 2.45 9.98
N ARG A 225 22.96 2.27 11.30
CA ARG A 225 21.75 2.14 12.13
C ARG A 225 21.05 3.47 12.42
N LYS A 226 21.69 4.61 12.16
CA LYS A 226 21.18 5.96 12.47
C LYS A 226 21.11 6.86 11.24
N LYS A 227 22.07 6.78 10.34
CA LYS A 227 22.24 7.68 9.18
C LYS A 227 21.92 6.98 7.88
N ALA A 228 21.69 7.77 6.83
CA ALA A 228 21.62 7.23 5.48
C ALA A 228 23.03 6.82 5.00
N THR A 229 23.14 5.66 4.37
CA THR A 229 24.38 5.17 3.74
C THR A 229 24.33 5.43 2.24
N PHE A 230 25.32 6.12 1.68
CA PHE A 230 25.43 6.35 0.24
C PHE A 230 26.01 5.13 -0.48
N LEU A 231 25.23 4.57 -1.41
CA LEU A 231 25.66 3.47 -2.28
C LEU A 231 26.55 3.95 -3.42
N VAL A 232 26.48 5.24 -3.74
CA VAL A 232 27.36 5.93 -4.70
C VAL A 232 27.93 7.18 -4.00
N PRO A 233 29.11 7.09 -3.36
CA PRO A 233 29.72 8.21 -2.65
C PRO A 233 30.26 9.32 -3.59
N PRO A 234 30.45 10.57 -3.12
CA PRO A 234 30.06 11.10 -1.80
C PRO A 234 28.62 11.64 -1.76
N LYS A 235 27.94 11.69 -2.92
CA LYS A 235 26.55 12.11 -3.11
C LYS A 235 25.92 11.18 -4.15
N GLY A 236 24.66 10.84 -3.98
CA GLY A 236 23.95 9.98 -4.92
C GLY A 236 22.84 9.20 -4.25
N ARG A 237 22.70 7.94 -4.64
CA ARG A 237 21.67 7.03 -4.12
C ARG A 237 22.05 6.59 -2.72
N SER A 238 21.13 6.75 -1.77
CA SER A 238 21.34 6.38 -0.37
C SER A 238 20.23 5.47 0.13
N ILE A 239 20.57 4.62 1.09
CA ILE A 239 19.63 3.78 1.83
C ILE A 239 19.53 4.29 3.26
N ALA A 240 18.30 4.48 3.76
CA ALA A 240 18.05 4.74 5.17
C ALA A 240 18.25 3.46 6.02
N PRO A 241 18.40 3.55 7.35
CA PRO A 241 18.38 2.37 8.22
C PRO A 241 17.16 1.49 7.96
N LEU A 242 17.29 0.19 8.23
CA LEU A 242 16.22 -0.78 8.01
C LEU A 242 14.97 -0.40 8.79
N GLY A 243 13.82 -0.82 8.27
CA GLY A 243 12.54 -0.58 8.91
C GLY A 243 11.41 -1.30 8.21
N TRP A 244 10.22 -1.11 8.79
CA TRP A 244 8.95 -1.52 8.23
C TRP A 244 7.99 -0.34 8.19
N LEU A 245 6.95 -0.41 7.36
CA LEU A 245 5.90 0.61 7.29
C LEU A 245 4.71 0.14 6.45
N GLU A 246 3.69 0.99 6.35
CA GLU A 246 2.54 0.85 5.45
C GLU A 246 1.77 -0.48 5.65
N THR A 247 1.57 -0.82 6.92
CA THR A 247 0.94 -2.06 7.37
C THR A 247 -0.48 -2.29 6.83
N ASN A 248 -0.73 -3.50 6.29
CA ASN A 248 -2.04 -4.06 6.02
C ASN A 248 -2.42 -5.09 7.09
N VAL A 249 -3.71 -5.20 7.42
CA VAL A 249 -4.27 -6.17 8.37
C VAL A 249 -4.76 -7.40 7.62
N VAL A 250 -4.44 -8.58 8.13
CA VAL A 250 -4.80 -9.88 7.54
C VAL A 250 -5.32 -10.80 8.64
N GLU A 251 -6.42 -11.51 8.38
CA GLU A 251 -6.91 -12.59 9.23
C GLU A 251 -6.97 -13.85 8.38
N PHE A 252 -6.49 -14.97 8.91
CA PHE A 252 -6.60 -16.28 8.28
C PHE A 252 -7.82 -16.99 8.82
N THR A 253 -8.86 -17.13 7.99
CA THR A 253 -10.14 -17.75 8.35
C THR A 253 -10.32 -19.16 7.82
N ASP A 254 -9.41 -19.63 6.95
CA ASP A 254 -9.41 -21.01 6.44
C ASP A 254 -8.90 -21.93 7.57
N PRO A 255 -9.69 -22.88 8.09
CA PRO A 255 -9.26 -23.77 9.18
C PRO A 255 -8.07 -24.66 8.82
N ASP A 256 -7.80 -24.85 7.53
CA ASP A 256 -6.65 -25.62 7.05
C ASP A 256 -5.37 -24.78 6.96
N HIS A 257 -5.47 -23.46 7.17
CA HIS A 257 -4.31 -22.57 7.19
C HIS A 257 -3.52 -22.74 8.50
N ILE A 258 -2.19 -22.89 8.40
CA ILE A 258 -1.36 -23.22 9.57
C ILE A 258 -1.33 -22.15 10.67
N TRP A 259 -1.61 -20.89 10.30
CA TRP A 259 -1.76 -19.76 11.21
C TRP A 259 -3.21 -19.38 11.49
N HIS A 260 -4.17 -20.25 11.15
CA HIS A 260 -5.55 -20.08 11.54
C HIS A 260 -5.70 -20.15 13.05
N ASP A 261 -6.36 -19.14 13.62
CA ASP A 261 -6.77 -19.14 15.01
C ASP A 261 -8.25 -19.51 15.08
N PRO A 262 -8.63 -20.69 15.62
CA PRO A 262 -10.02 -21.12 15.69
C PRO A 262 -10.90 -20.23 16.57
N HIS A 263 -10.31 -19.36 17.40
CA HIS A 263 -11.05 -18.38 18.18
C HIS A 263 -11.20 -17.04 17.44
N GLY A 264 -10.58 -16.89 16.27
CA GLY A 264 -10.56 -15.67 15.48
C GLY A 264 -9.93 -14.49 16.24
N LYS A 265 -9.03 -14.72 17.20
CA LYS A 265 -8.42 -13.67 18.04
C LYS A 265 -7.06 -13.21 17.54
N THR A 266 -6.59 -13.73 16.40
CA THR A 266 -5.26 -13.45 15.87
C THR A 266 -5.33 -12.77 14.52
N PHE A 267 -4.70 -11.60 14.45
CA PHE A 267 -4.53 -10.82 13.23
C PHE A 267 -3.05 -10.74 12.87
N HIS A 268 -2.76 -10.74 11.58
CA HIS A 268 -1.40 -10.60 11.05
C HIS A 268 -1.23 -9.22 10.44
N LEU A 269 -0.02 -8.68 10.63
CA LEU A 269 0.39 -7.37 10.16
C LEU A 269 1.36 -7.58 9.01
N TRP A 270 0.91 -7.29 7.78
CA TRP A 270 1.72 -7.43 6.57
C TRP A 270 2.25 -6.06 6.15
N MET A 271 3.57 -5.89 6.18
CA MET A 271 4.20 -4.58 6.11
C MET A 271 5.16 -4.48 4.94
N ARG A 272 5.30 -3.28 4.40
CA ARG A 272 6.42 -2.95 3.51
C ARG A 272 7.73 -3.17 4.26
N ALA A 273 8.66 -3.90 3.67
CA ALA A 273 9.98 -4.13 4.23
C ALA A 273 11.04 -3.25 3.55
N HIS A 274 11.71 -2.39 4.30
CA HIS A 274 12.83 -1.61 3.77
C HIS A 274 14.15 -2.31 4.11
N THR A 275 14.57 -3.21 3.23
CA THR A 275 15.76 -4.07 3.41
C THR A 275 16.87 -3.81 2.39
N GLY A 276 16.55 -3.07 1.33
CA GLY A 276 17.38 -2.93 0.13
C GLY A 276 17.22 -4.08 -0.87
N LEU A 277 16.44 -5.11 -0.55
CA LEU A 277 16.11 -6.23 -1.43
C LEU A 277 14.64 -6.15 -1.89
N THR A 278 14.30 -6.88 -2.94
CA THR A 278 12.92 -7.00 -3.45
C THR A 278 12.23 -8.28 -2.97
N ASN A 279 10.90 -8.30 -3.03
CA ASN A 279 10.05 -9.49 -2.84
C ASN A 279 9.98 -10.04 -1.40
N TYR A 280 10.24 -9.20 -0.41
CA TYR A 280 10.00 -9.49 1.00
C TYR A 280 9.05 -8.47 1.60
N ALA A 281 8.10 -8.95 2.39
CA ALA A 281 7.34 -8.13 3.33
C ALA A 281 7.81 -8.43 4.75
N ALA A 282 7.61 -7.48 5.66
CA ALA A 282 7.79 -7.74 7.08
C ALA A 282 6.47 -8.23 7.70
N ILE A 283 6.57 -9.09 8.72
CA ILE A 283 5.40 -9.71 9.34
C ILE A 283 5.45 -9.58 10.86
N ALA A 284 4.30 -9.27 11.44
CA ALA A 284 4.02 -9.40 12.86
C ALA A 284 2.60 -9.97 13.05
N GLN A 285 2.23 -10.27 14.29
CA GLN A 285 0.88 -10.67 14.66
C GLN A 285 0.40 -9.90 15.88
N VAL A 286 -0.92 -9.77 15.99
CA VAL A 286 -1.62 -9.19 17.13
C VAL A 286 -2.62 -10.22 17.64
N LYS A 287 -2.54 -10.53 18.93
CA LYS A 287 -3.52 -11.38 19.60
C LYS A 287 -4.42 -10.55 20.50
N GLU A 288 -5.72 -10.73 20.37
CA GLU A 288 -6.70 -10.25 21.32
C GLU A 288 -6.70 -11.14 22.58
N ASN A 289 -6.56 -10.51 23.74
CA ASN A 289 -6.58 -11.16 25.04
C ASN A 289 -8.03 -11.21 25.58
N ASP A 290 -8.26 -12.03 26.61
CA ASP A 290 -9.61 -12.21 27.18
C ASP A 290 -10.15 -10.96 27.88
N ASP A 291 -9.28 -10.06 28.34
CA ASP A 291 -9.64 -8.74 28.88
C ASP A 291 -9.94 -7.70 27.81
N GLY A 292 -9.86 -8.08 26.52
CA GLY A 292 -10.09 -7.21 25.38
C GLY A 292 -8.88 -6.36 24.96
N SER A 293 -7.77 -6.41 25.70
CA SER A 293 -6.49 -5.81 25.27
C SER A 293 -5.91 -6.56 24.06
N MET A 294 -4.96 -5.94 23.37
CA MET A 294 -4.34 -6.50 22.16
C MET A 294 -2.82 -6.46 22.27
N THR A 295 -2.16 -7.59 22.03
CA THR A 295 -0.70 -7.72 22.16
C THR A 295 -0.05 -8.01 20.82
N THR A 296 0.88 -7.14 20.41
CA THR A 296 1.68 -7.28 19.18
C THR A 296 2.96 -8.08 19.46
N THR A 297 3.23 -9.10 18.64
CA THR A 297 4.44 -9.94 18.71
C THR A 297 4.91 -10.34 17.31
N LEU A 298 6.14 -10.88 17.19
CA LEU A 298 6.57 -11.51 15.94
C LEU A 298 5.95 -12.89 15.75
N VAL A 299 5.72 -13.26 14.49
CA VAL A 299 5.14 -14.55 14.11
C VAL A 299 6.16 -15.67 14.35
N LYS A 300 5.64 -16.86 14.67
CA LYS A 300 6.44 -18.09 14.78
C LYS A 300 6.14 -19.02 13.62
N SER A 301 7.19 -19.60 13.05
CA SER A 301 7.04 -20.74 12.16
C SER A 301 6.50 -21.96 12.94
N PRO A 302 6.01 -23.00 12.25
CA PRO A 302 5.58 -24.24 12.91
C PRO A 302 6.70 -24.92 13.73
N ALA A 303 7.96 -24.67 13.37
CA ALA A 303 9.13 -25.14 14.12
C ALA A 303 9.52 -24.21 15.30
N GLY A 304 8.70 -23.21 15.63
CA GLY A 304 8.92 -22.27 16.72
C GLY A 304 9.96 -21.17 16.44
N LYS A 305 10.43 -21.02 15.20
CA LYS A 305 11.41 -19.98 14.84
C LYS A 305 10.72 -18.64 14.63
N THR A 306 11.30 -17.57 15.18
CA THR A 306 10.83 -16.20 14.96
C THR A 306 10.95 -15.84 13.48
N MET A 307 9.89 -15.26 12.93
CA MET A 307 9.84 -14.75 11.57
C MET A 307 9.68 -13.23 11.60
N LEU A 308 10.59 -12.53 10.91
CA LEU A 308 10.51 -11.09 10.69
C LEU A 308 10.09 -10.75 9.26
N TYR A 309 10.47 -11.60 8.30
CA TYR A 309 10.21 -11.41 6.89
C TYR A 309 9.56 -12.65 6.28
N VAL A 310 8.77 -12.41 5.23
CA VAL A 310 8.08 -13.42 4.43
C VAL A 310 8.20 -13.08 2.95
N PRO A 311 8.24 -14.08 2.05
CA PRO A 311 8.15 -13.84 0.61
C PRO A 311 6.86 -13.09 0.28
N CYS A 312 6.98 -12.00 -0.48
CA CYS A 312 5.83 -11.19 -0.88
C CYS A 312 6.23 -10.36 -2.11
N PRO A 313 5.74 -10.66 -3.33
CA PRO A 313 6.17 -9.97 -4.53
C PRO A 313 5.85 -8.47 -4.44
N GLY A 314 6.87 -7.63 -4.64
CA GLY A 314 6.74 -6.17 -4.46
C GLY A 314 6.65 -5.68 -3.01
N GLY A 315 6.84 -6.56 -2.01
CA GLY A 315 6.73 -6.25 -0.58
C GLY A 315 7.72 -5.19 -0.05
N GLN A 316 8.74 -4.84 -0.83
CA GLN A 316 9.66 -3.75 -0.51
C GLN A 316 9.09 -2.36 -0.82
N MET A 317 7.97 -2.33 -1.54
CA MET A 317 7.23 -1.14 -1.95
C MET A 317 5.84 -1.15 -1.31
N ARG A 318 5.14 -0.01 -1.35
CA ARG A 318 3.76 0.07 -0.84
C ARG A 318 2.85 -0.87 -1.63
N PHE A 319 2.10 -1.73 -0.95
CA PHE A 319 1.07 -2.63 -1.51
C PHE A 319 -0.29 -2.50 -0.78
N HIS A 320 -1.39 -2.88 -1.44
CA HIS A 320 -2.75 -2.92 -0.86
C HIS A 320 -3.26 -4.37 -0.90
N ILE A 321 -3.89 -4.82 0.19
CA ILE A 321 -4.49 -6.15 0.26
C ILE A 321 -5.99 -6.05 0.47
N LEU A 322 -6.77 -6.77 -0.34
CA LEU A 322 -8.20 -6.97 -0.11
C LEU A 322 -8.50 -8.45 0.04
N TRP A 323 -9.41 -8.77 0.95
CA TRP A 323 -10.03 -10.09 1.01
C TRP A 323 -11.26 -10.12 0.12
N ASP A 324 -11.38 -11.15 -0.72
CA ASP A 324 -12.57 -11.38 -1.54
C ASP A 324 -13.44 -12.48 -0.92
N GLU A 325 -14.55 -12.06 -0.32
CA GLU A 325 -15.50 -12.98 0.30
C GLU A 325 -16.10 -14.01 -0.68
N LYS A 326 -16.16 -13.71 -1.98
CA LYS A 326 -16.73 -14.63 -2.97
C LYS A 326 -15.77 -15.77 -3.31
N THR A 327 -14.51 -15.46 -3.57
CA THR A 327 -13.51 -16.47 -3.98
C THR A 327 -12.72 -17.03 -2.81
N LYS A 328 -12.80 -16.39 -1.63
CA LYS A 328 -11.97 -16.69 -0.47
C LYS A 328 -10.47 -16.59 -0.79
N LEU A 329 -10.12 -15.53 -1.53
CA LEU A 329 -8.74 -15.22 -1.93
C LEU A 329 -8.35 -13.83 -1.45
N TYR A 330 -7.08 -13.66 -1.12
CA TYR A 330 -6.45 -12.37 -0.95
C TYR A 330 -6.02 -11.83 -2.30
N TRP A 331 -6.37 -10.59 -2.59
CA TRP A 331 -5.90 -9.83 -3.74
C TRP A 331 -4.88 -8.82 -3.30
N MET A 332 -3.73 -8.77 -3.97
CA MET A 332 -2.66 -7.82 -3.69
C MET A 332 -2.33 -6.97 -4.91
N LEU A 333 -2.41 -5.66 -4.72
CA LEU A 333 -1.96 -4.66 -5.67
C LEU A 333 -0.60 -4.11 -5.22
N GLY A 334 0.42 -4.23 -6.06
CA GLY A 334 1.79 -3.84 -5.72
C GLY A 334 2.62 -3.40 -6.92
N SER A 335 3.87 -3.02 -6.68
CA SER A 335 4.81 -2.66 -7.74
C SER A 335 5.71 -3.83 -8.11
N GLN A 336 5.90 -4.04 -9.41
CA GLN A 336 6.83 -5.05 -9.92
C GLN A 336 8.22 -4.46 -10.13
N SER A 337 9.22 -5.10 -9.55
CA SER A 337 10.62 -4.88 -9.91
C SER A 337 11.03 -5.76 -11.09
N THR A 338 11.87 -5.21 -11.96
CA THR A 338 12.38 -5.86 -13.18
C THR A 338 13.91 -5.87 -13.23
N ASP A 339 14.54 -4.92 -12.53
CA ASP A 339 16.00 -4.78 -12.54
C ASP A 339 16.50 -4.22 -11.19
N SER A 340 16.38 -5.02 -10.13
CA SER A 340 16.83 -4.66 -8.76
C SER A 340 18.28 -5.04 -8.48
N MET A 341 18.91 -5.81 -9.35
CA MET A 341 20.32 -6.21 -9.22
C MET A 341 21.27 -5.30 -10.01
N ILE A 342 20.75 -4.27 -10.68
CA ILE A 342 21.57 -3.25 -11.33
C ILE A 342 22.48 -2.56 -10.33
N ARG A 343 23.73 -2.35 -10.73
CA ARG A 343 24.66 -1.56 -9.95
C ARG A 343 24.11 -0.14 -9.72
N PRO A 344 24.10 0.39 -8.48
CA PRO A 344 23.56 1.72 -8.20
C PRO A 344 24.18 2.85 -9.05
N ASP A 345 25.46 2.75 -9.44
CA ASP A 345 26.17 3.72 -10.28
C ASP A 345 25.83 3.63 -11.78
N ARG A 346 25.11 2.58 -12.20
CA ARG A 346 24.67 2.36 -13.59
C ARG A 346 23.18 2.58 -13.78
N MET A 347 22.45 2.84 -12.69
CA MET A 347 21.00 3.00 -12.74
C MET A 347 20.61 4.35 -13.35
N SER A 348 19.71 4.31 -14.35
CA SER A 348 19.18 5.50 -15.05
C SER A 348 18.78 6.63 -14.08
N PRO A 349 19.01 7.91 -14.44
CA PRO A 349 18.55 9.06 -13.66
C PRO A 349 17.04 9.06 -13.35
N ASP A 350 16.23 8.45 -14.23
CA ASP A 350 14.78 8.37 -14.06
C ASP A 350 14.34 7.42 -12.93
N ARG A 351 15.23 6.53 -12.47
CA ARG A 351 14.96 5.64 -11.34
C ARG A 351 15.18 6.38 -10.02
N TRP A 352 14.27 6.19 -9.07
CA TRP A 352 14.32 6.79 -7.75
C TRP A 352 15.00 5.90 -6.71
N GLY A 353 15.75 6.51 -5.78
CA GLY A 353 16.29 5.81 -4.62
C GLY A 353 17.29 4.70 -4.97
N THR A 354 17.15 3.57 -4.28
CA THR A 354 17.95 2.34 -4.45
C THR A 354 17.38 1.43 -5.55
N PRO A 355 18.14 0.44 -6.06
CA PRO A 355 17.69 -0.44 -7.14
C PRO A 355 16.32 -1.11 -6.92
N ASP A 356 15.97 -1.46 -5.68
CA ASP A 356 14.72 -2.11 -5.30
C ASP A 356 13.46 -1.21 -5.39
N ASN A 357 13.65 0.12 -5.58
CA ASN A 357 12.60 1.14 -5.56
C ASN A 357 11.91 1.39 -6.92
N GLU A 358 11.76 0.36 -7.74
CA GLU A 358 11.09 0.45 -9.03
C GLU A 358 9.57 0.65 -8.92
N ARG A 359 9.03 1.65 -9.63
CA ARG A 359 7.67 2.19 -9.39
C ARG A 359 6.78 2.26 -10.63
N HIS A 360 7.29 1.94 -11.82
CA HIS A 360 6.62 2.23 -13.09
C HIS A 360 5.72 1.10 -13.61
N ARG A 361 5.58 0.02 -12.84
CA ARG A 361 4.79 -1.18 -13.19
C ARG A 361 3.90 -1.54 -12.01
N LEU A 362 2.59 -1.42 -12.19
CA LEU A 362 1.60 -1.80 -11.19
C LEU A 362 1.03 -3.16 -11.56
N VAL A 363 1.04 -4.11 -10.63
CA VAL A 363 0.66 -5.51 -10.87
C VAL A 363 -0.33 -6.00 -9.83
N LEU A 364 -1.16 -6.96 -10.25
CA LEU A 364 -2.16 -7.62 -9.43
C LEU A 364 -1.75 -9.07 -9.21
N HIS A 365 -1.87 -9.53 -7.97
CA HIS A 365 -1.69 -10.93 -7.58
C HIS A 365 -2.92 -11.40 -6.80
N PHE A 366 -3.13 -12.70 -6.77
CA PHE A 366 -4.04 -13.35 -5.83
C PHE A 366 -3.30 -14.43 -5.03
N SER A 367 -3.80 -14.75 -3.84
CA SER A 367 -3.26 -15.81 -2.99
C SER A 367 -4.36 -16.45 -2.16
N LYS A 368 -4.24 -17.75 -1.90
CA LYS A 368 -5.08 -18.45 -0.93
C LYS A 368 -4.61 -18.23 0.51
N ASN A 369 -3.31 -18.00 0.73
CA ASN A 369 -2.68 -18.14 2.05
C ASN A 369 -1.68 -17.02 2.39
N MET A 370 -1.61 -15.94 1.59
CA MET A 370 -0.69 -14.81 1.76
C MET A 370 0.81 -15.13 1.61
N MET A 371 1.17 -16.38 1.34
CA MET A 371 2.55 -16.84 1.14
C MET A 371 2.79 -17.16 -0.33
N ASP A 372 1.87 -17.91 -0.93
CA ASP A 372 1.91 -18.35 -2.32
C ASP A 372 1.12 -17.36 -3.18
N TRP A 373 1.84 -16.52 -3.92
CA TRP A 373 1.26 -15.47 -4.74
C TRP A 373 1.23 -15.87 -6.22
N CYS A 374 0.03 -15.91 -6.78
CA CYS A 374 -0.20 -16.12 -8.20
C CYS A 374 -0.29 -14.76 -8.92
N PHE A 375 0.43 -14.61 -10.04
CA PHE A 375 0.39 -13.39 -10.83
C PHE A 375 -0.91 -13.32 -11.65
N ALA A 376 -1.77 -12.35 -11.36
CA ALA A 376 -3.04 -12.16 -12.06
C ALA A 376 -2.86 -11.32 -13.33
N GLY A 377 -1.96 -10.34 -13.31
CA GLY A 377 -1.65 -9.53 -14.49
C GLY A 377 -0.98 -8.19 -14.18
N LEU A 378 -0.46 -7.56 -15.24
CA LEU A 378 0.01 -6.18 -15.22
C LEU A 378 -1.21 -5.28 -15.26
N VAL A 379 -1.43 -4.43 -14.26
CA VAL A 379 -2.55 -3.48 -14.26
C VAL A 379 -2.28 -2.37 -15.27
N CYS A 380 -1.18 -1.65 -15.08
CA CYS A 380 -0.75 -0.55 -15.94
C CYS A 380 0.76 -0.34 -15.82
N THR A 381 1.35 0.36 -16.80
CA THR A 381 2.76 0.71 -16.79
C THR A 381 3.00 2.10 -17.39
N GLY A 382 3.97 2.85 -16.85
CA GLY A 382 4.48 4.07 -17.49
C GLY A 382 5.46 3.76 -18.62
N ALA A 383 5.67 4.71 -19.53
CA ALA A 383 6.59 4.51 -20.65
C ALA A 383 8.06 4.50 -20.22
N THR A 384 8.39 5.17 -19.11
CA THR A 384 9.74 5.21 -18.53
C THR A 384 9.69 4.97 -17.01
N PRO A 385 10.83 4.67 -16.36
CA PRO A 385 10.88 4.57 -14.90
C PRO A 385 10.40 5.81 -14.15
N LYS A 386 10.48 7.00 -14.77
CA LYS A 386 10.01 8.28 -14.20
C LYS A 386 8.49 8.34 -14.09
N GLU A 387 7.79 7.67 -15.01
CA GLU A 387 6.34 7.61 -15.11
C GLU A 387 5.79 6.55 -14.14
N SER A 388 5.83 6.84 -12.85
CA SER A 388 5.40 5.89 -11.82
C SER A 388 3.93 5.49 -11.96
N ARG A 389 3.59 4.29 -11.48
CA ARG A 389 2.24 3.76 -11.22
C ARG A 389 2.30 3.09 -9.85
N HIS A 390 2.31 3.91 -8.79
CA HIS A 390 2.68 3.45 -7.45
C HIS A 390 1.75 4.02 -6.36
N TYR A 391 2.00 3.67 -5.09
CA TYR A 391 1.20 4.07 -3.93
C TYR A 391 -0.31 3.77 -4.07
N ALA A 392 -0.67 2.71 -4.79
CA ALA A 392 -2.02 2.55 -5.31
C ALA A 392 -2.98 1.88 -4.32
N SER A 393 -4.15 2.45 -4.05
CA SER A 393 -5.21 1.80 -3.29
C SER A 393 -6.26 1.19 -4.21
N MET A 394 -7.06 0.25 -3.68
CA MET A 394 -8.10 -0.40 -4.45
C MET A 394 -9.34 -0.71 -3.63
N CYS A 395 -10.50 -0.79 -4.28
CA CYS A 395 -11.74 -1.30 -3.73
C CYS A 395 -12.47 -2.16 -4.77
N MET A 396 -13.30 -3.09 -4.31
CA MET A 396 -14.16 -3.88 -5.18
C MET A 396 -15.42 -3.10 -5.54
N ASP A 397 -15.81 -3.14 -6.81
CA ASP A 397 -17.06 -2.60 -7.34
C ASP A 397 -17.78 -3.68 -8.15
N GLY A 398 -18.59 -4.48 -7.45
CA GLY A 398 -19.24 -5.66 -8.02
C GLY A 398 -18.23 -6.69 -8.52
N GLU A 399 -18.16 -6.87 -9.84
CA GLU A 399 -17.21 -7.78 -10.51
C GLU A 399 -15.89 -7.11 -10.92
N ASP A 400 -15.79 -5.80 -10.75
CA ASP A 400 -14.63 -5.02 -11.15
C ASP A 400 -13.81 -4.59 -9.93
N LEU A 401 -12.55 -4.26 -10.17
CA LEU A 401 -11.64 -3.69 -9.18
C LEU A 401 -11.33 -2.25 -9.59
N CYS A 402 -11.65 -1.31 -8.71
CA CYS A 402 -11.38 0.12 -8.87
C CYS A 402 -10.06 0.45 -8.18
N ILE A 403 -9.17 1.15 -8.88
CA ILE A 403 -7.80 1.41 -8.41
C ILE A 403 -7.51 2.90 -8.56
N LEU A 404 -6.96 3.52 -7.52
CA LEU A 404 -6.30 4.81 -7.62
C LEU A 404 -4.81 4.65 -7.45
N SER A 405 -4.02 5.37 -8.24
CA SER A 405 -2.56 5.34 -8.17
C SER A 405 -1.96 6.75 -8.16
N ARG A 406 -0.92 6.93 -7.34
CA ARG A 406 0.01 8.05 -7.49
C ARG A 406 0.85 7.81 -8.72
N SER A 407 0.62 8.62 -9.74
CA SER A 407 1.13 8.41 -11.08
C SER A 407 1.94 9.59 -11.59
N GLY A 408 2.77 9.33 -12.59
CA GLY A 408 3.52 10.35 -13.31
C GLY A 408 3.39 10.17 -14.82
N ASP A 409 3.41 11.28 -15.54
CA ASP A 409 3.58 11.34 -17.00
C ASP A 409 4.99 11.87 -17.35
N GLU A 410 5.23 12.21 -18.61
CA GLU A 410 6.51 12.73 -19.08
C GLU A 410 6.95 14.04 -18.38
N LYS A 411 6.01 14.77 -17.77
CA LYS A 411 6.21 16.03 -17.03
C LYS A 411 6.44 15.81 -15.53
N ALA A 412 6.29 14.58 -15.03
CA ALA A 412 6.57 14.25 -13.64
C ALA A 412 7.98 14.69 -13.22
N TYR A 413 8.09 15.20 -12.00
CA TYR A 413 9.39 15.64 -11.45
C TYR A 413 10.34 14.46 -11.23
N SER A 414 9.83 13.34 -10.73
CA SER A 414 10.59 12.09 -10.57
C SER A 414 9.65 10.89 -10.41
N ALA A 415 10.20 9.67 -10.47
CA ALA A 415 9.47 8.44 -10.17
C ALA A 415 8.89 8.38 -8.74
N HIS A 416 9.34 9.26 -7.83
CA HIS A 416 8.74 9.40 -6.52
C HIS A 416 7.69 10.51 -6.52
N ASN A 417 7.99 11.66 -7.12
CA ASN A 417 7.11 12.83 -7.11
C ASN A 417 6.31 12.91 -8.40
N GLY A 418 5.21 12.14 -8.42
CA GLY A 418 4.24 12.12 -9.51
C GLY A 418 3.36 13.36 -9.58
N ASN A 419 2.86 13.65 -10.77
CA ASN A 419 2.02 14.80 -11.10
C ASN A 419 0.57 14.43 -11.45
N VAL A 420 0.19 13.16 -11.34
CA VAL A 420 -1.16 12.67 -11.68
C VAL A 420 -1.66 11.76 -10.56
N ILE A 421 -2.95 11.86 -10.21
CA ILE A 421 -3.67 10.79 -9.51
C ILE A 421 -4.55 10.10 -10.54
N SER A 422 -4.25 8.85 -10.88
CA SER A 422 -4.94 8.12 -11.95
C SER A 422 -5.93 7.11 -11.39
N PHE A 423 -7.11 7.03 -12.02
CA PHE A 423 -8.13 6.03 -11.77
C PHE A 423 -8.13 4.95 -12.86
N HIS A 424 -8.04 3.70 -12.44
CA HIS A 424 -8.05 2.52 -13.29
C HIS A 424 -9.18 1.57 -12.87
N ARG A 425 -9.69 0.80 -13.83
CA ARG A 425 -10.70 -0.23 -13.58
C ARG A 425 -10.29 -1.55 -14.24
N VAL A 426 -9.98 -2.56 -13.43
CA VAL A 426 -9.76 -3.93 -13.90
C VAL A 426 -11.11 -4.63 -13.93
N LYS A 427 -11.59 -4.98 -15.12
CA LYS A 427 -12.89 -5.59 -15.30
C LYS A 427 -12.87 -7.08 -14.97
N LYS A 428 -13.92 -7.59 -14.32
CA LYS A 428 -14.10 -9.02 -14.04
C LYS A 428 -12.85 -9.66 -13.42
N PHE A 429 -12.23 -9.00 -12.44
CA PHE A 429 -10.90 -9.38 -11.94
C PHE A 429 -10.84 -10.83 -11.44
N ARG A 430 -11.96 -11.38 -10.95
CA ARG A 430 -12.07 -12.78 -10.51
C ARG A 430 -11.86 -13.79 -11.63
N SER A 431 -12.09 -13.44 -12.90
CA SER A 431 -11.80 -14.32 -14.03
C SER A 431 -10.30 -14.45 -14.34
N LEU A 432 -9.45 -13.75 -13.60
CA LEU A 432 -7.99 -13.87 -13.69
C LEU A 432 -7.43 -15.03 -12.83
N VAL A 433 -8.27 -15.65 -11.99
CA VAL A 433 -7.90 -16.81 -11.18
C VAL A 433 -7.81 -18.05 -12.08
N TYR A 434 -6.77 -18.86 -11.89
CA TYR A 434 -6.47 -20.05 -12.68
C TYR A 434 -6.08 -21.25 -11.83
#